data_AF-A0A259RHY5-F1
#
_entry.id   AF-A0A259RHY5-F1
#
_cell.length_a   1.000
_cell.length_b   1.000
_cell.length_c   1.000
_cell.angle_alpha   90.00
_cell.angle_beta   90.00
_cell.angle_gamma   90.00
#
_symmetry.space_group_name_H-M   'P 1'
#
loop_
_entity.id
_entity.type
_entity.pdbx_description
1 polymer ?
#
loop_
_entity_poly.entity_id
_entity_poly.type
_entity_poly.pdbx_seq_one_letter_code
_entity_poly.pdbx_strand_id
1 'polypeptide(L)' 'MGQRLGVSAAQVALAWVLRQPEVIAIPKAVRTAHLQDNLAAAELRLSANDLQALDAAFAPPGAKQPLAMI' A
#
# COMPACT_ATOMS: atom_id res chain seq x y z
N MET A 1 -12.00 0.92 0.78
CA MET A 1 -11.21 1.91 0.02
C MET A 1 -11.03 1.51 -1.44
N GLY A 2 -10.42 0.35 -1.75
CA GLY A 2 -10.23 -0.10 -3.14
C GLY A 2 -11.49 -0.04 -4.01
N GLN A 3 -12.63 -0.53 -3.50
CA GLN A 3 -13.93 -0.42 -4.18
C GLN A 3 -14.32 1.03 -4.53
N ARG A 4 -14.12 1.99 -3.61
CA ARG A 4 -14.41 3.42 -3.84
C ARG A 4 -13.49 4.02 -4.90
N LEU A 5 -12.22 3.58 -4.91
CA LEU A 5 -11.21 4.06 -5.84
C LEU A 5 -11.20 3.28 -7.17
N GLY A 6 -12.03 2.24 -7.32
CA GLY A 6 -12.06 1.39 -8.52
C GLY A 6 -10.80 0.55 -8.73
N VAL A 7 -10.04 0.26 -7.66
CA VAL A 7 -8.76 -0.47 -7.71
C VAL A 7 -8.74 -1.63 -6.71
N SER A 8 -7.83 -2.58 -6.90
CA SER A 8 -7.69 -3.70 -5.96
C SER A 8 -7.12 -3.25 -4.61
N ALA A 9 -7.36 -4.04 -3.56
CA ALA A 9 -6.78 -3.76 -2.24
C ALA A 9 -5.24 -3.83 -2.28
N ALA A 10 -4.67 -4.70 -3.11
CA ALA A 10 -3.23 -4.81 -3.31
C ALA A 10 -2.65 -3.52 -3.93
N GLN A 11 -3.34 -2.91 -4.90
CA GLN A 11 -2.93 -1.62 -5.46
C GLN A 11 -2.90 -0.53 -4.39
N VAL A 12 -3.91 -0.44 -3.53
CA VAL A 12 -3.94 0.56 -2.44
C VAL A 12 -2.78 0.34 -1.47
N ALA A 13 -2.55 -0.90 -1.04
CA ALA A 13 -1.47 -1.22 -0.10
C ALA A 13 -0.10 -0.90 -0.69
N LEU A 14 0.13 -1.27 -1.95
CA LEU A 14 1.40 -1.06 -2.62
C LEU A 14 1.65 0.44 -2.91
N ALA A 15 0.64 1.18 -3.36
CA ALA A 15 0.71 2.63 -3.54
C ALA A 15 1.02 3.36 -2.22
N TRP A 16 0.45 2.89 -1.10
CA TRP A 16 0.78 3.42 0.21
C TRP A 16 2.26 3.22 0.55
N VAL A 17 2.84 2.05 0.30
CA VAL A 17 4.27 1.79 0.55
C VAL A 17 5.16 2.64 -0.36
N LEU A 18 4.87 2.66 -1.68
CA LEU A 18 5.66 3.34 -2.71
C LEU A 18 5.65 4.87 -2.59
N ARG A 19 4.74 5.47 -1.82
CA ARG A 19 4.72 6.93 -1.60
C ARG A 19 5.96 7.45 -0.87
N GLN A 20 6.71 6.58 -0.19
CA GLN A 20 7.90 6.93 0.58
C GLN A 20 9.15 6.88 -0.33
N PRO A 21 9.86 8.00 -0.56
CA PRO A 21 10.94 8.07 -1.55
C PRO A 21 12.09 7.06 -1.35
N GLU A 22 12.35 6.64 -0.11
CA GLU A 22 13.48 5.77 0.25
C GLU A 22 13.05 4.31 0.47
N VAL A 23 11.79 3.96 0.14
CA VAL A 23 11.25 2.61 0.34
C VAL A 23 11.03 1.92 -0.99
N ILE A 24 11.62 0.73 -1.14
CA ILE A 24 11.43 -0.14 -2.30
C ILE A 24 10.52 -1.30 -1.89
N ALA A 25 9.36 -1.42 -2.54
CA ALA A 25 8.49 -2.58 -2.39
C ALA A 25 8.87 -3.69 -3.40
N ILE A 26 8.96 -4.93 -2.93
CA ILE A 26 9.31 -6.12 -3.74
C ILE A 26 8.16 -7.16 -3.77
N PRO A 27 6.95 -6.79 -4.26
CA PRO A 27 5.82 -7.69 -4.24
C PRO A 27 5.98 -8.85 -5.21
N LYS A 28 5.80 -10.08 -4.73
CA LYS A 28 5.77 -11.28 -5.57
C LYS A 28 4.41 -11.41 -6.28
N ALA A 29 4.44 -11.71 -7.56
CA ALA A 29 3.27 -12.13 -8.33
C ALA A 29 3.60 -13.30 -9.27
N VAL A 30 2.66 -14.24 -9.43
CA VAL A 30 2.78 -15.37 -10.38
C VAL A 30 1.71 -15.27 -11.48
N ARG A 31 0.56 -14.67 -11.18
CA ARG A 31 -0.52 -14.45 -12.13
C ARG A 31 -0.34 -13.10 -12.80
N THR A 32 -0.57 -13.04 -14.12
CA THR A 32 -0.49 -11.80 -14.90
C THR A 32 -1.37 -10.69 -14.35
N ALA A 33 -2.59 -11.02 -13.88
CA ALA A 33 -3.48 -10.03 -13.25
C ALA A 33 -2.82 -9.33 -12.04
N HIS A 34 -2.09 -10.07 -11.19
CA HIS A 34 -1.40 -9.47 -10.05
C HIS A 34 -0.17 -8.65 -10.48
N LEU A 35 0.51 -9.03 -11.57
CA LEU A 35 1.59 -8.21 -12.15
C LEU A 35 1.04 -6.87 -12.64
N GLN A 36 -0.12 -6.88 -13.30
CA GLN A 36 -0.81 -5.68 -13.78
C GLN A 36 -1.24 -4.78 -12.62
N ASP A 37 -1.85 -5.35 -11.59
CA ASP A 37 -2.20 -4.62 -10.36
C ASP A 37 -0.96 -4.00 -9.71
N ASN A 38 0.10 -4.78 -9.51
CA ASN A 38 1.34 -4.30 -8.89
C ASN A 38 1.95 -3.14 -9.67
N LEU A 39 1.97 -3.22 -11.00
CA LEU A 39 2.45 -2.14 -11.87
C LEU A 39 1.57 -0.89 -11.77
N ALA A 40 0.25 -1.07 -11.86
CA ALA A 40 -0.71 0.04 -11.81
C ALA A 40 -0.72 0.77 -10.45
N ALA A 41 -0.26 0.13 -9.37
CA ALA A 41 -0.13 0.76 -8.06
C ALA A 41 0.89 1.91 -8.04
N ALA A 42 1.91 1.89 -8.90
CA ALA A 42 2.94 2.93 -8.94
C ALA A 42 2.38 4.30 -9.39
N GLU A 43 1.31 4.29 -10.17
CA GLU A 43 0.64 5.50 -10.67
C GLU A 43 -0.51 5.98 -9.75
N LEU A 44 -0.91 5.15 -8.78
CA LEU A 44 -2.01 5.47 -7.88
C LEU A 44 -1.57 6.48 -6.81
N ARG A 45 -2.16 7.67 -6.85
CA ARG A 45 -1.95 8.71 -5.83
C ARG A 45 -3.06 8.68 -4.80
N LEU A 46 -2.71 8.36 -3.55
CA LEU A 46 -3.64 8.42 -2.42
C LEU A 46 -3.82 9.87 -1.97
N SER A 47 -5.07 10.31 -1.81
CA SER A 47 -5.37 11.64 -1.28
C SER A 47 -5.08 11.73 0.21
N ALA A 48 -5.02 12.96 0.75
CA ALA A 48 -4.88 13.16 2.20
C ALA A 48 -5.98 12.44 3.01
N ASN A 49 -7.22 12.42 2.50
CA ASN A 49 -8.34 11.73 3.15
C ASN A 49 -8.16 10.20 3.10
N ASP A 50 -7.58 9.66 2.03
CA ASP A 50 -7.27 8.23 1.94
C ASP A 50 -6.18 7.87 2.96
N LEU A 51 -5.14 8.68 3.06
CA LEU A 51 -4.07 8.48 4.03
C LEU A 51 -4.59 8.56 5.47
N GLN A 52 -5.41 9.57 5.80
CA GLN A 52 -6.02 9.69 7.11
C GLN A 52 -6.91 8.49 7.46
N ALA A 53 -7.67 7.98 6.49
CA ALA A 53 -8.48 6.78 6.70
C ALA A 53 -7.61 5.53 6.94
N LEU A 54 -6.45 5.43 6.29
CA LEU A 54 -5.48 4.36 6.53
C LEU A 54 -4.82 4.49 7.90
N ASP A 55 -4.44 5.70 8.32
CA ASP A 55 -3.85 5.94 9.65
C ASP A 55 -4.85 5.63 10.77
N ALA A 56 -6.14 5.92 10.57
CA ALA A 56 -7.19 5.57 11.53
C ALA A 56 -7.42 4.05 11.65
N ALA A 57 -7.28 3.31 10.55
CA ALA A 57 -7.46 1.86 10.52
C ALA A 57 -6.19 1.08 10.94
N PHE A 58 -5.01 1.63 10.66
CA PHE A 58 -3.69 1.03 10.87
C PHE A 58 -2.77 2.06 11.55
N ALA A 59 -3.06 2.37 12.81
CA ALA A 59 -2.30 3.37 13.55
C ALA A 59 -0.80 3.02 13.60
N PRO A 60 0.09 4.02 13.48
CA PRO A 60 1.53 3.80 13.65
C PRO A 60 1.84 3.33 15.08
N PRO A 61 2.97 2.65 15.30
CA PRO A 61 3.34 2.18 16.63
C PRO A 61 3.53 3.35 17.61
N GLY A 62 2.87 3.27 18.77
CA GLY A 62 2.98 4.28 19.84
C GLY A 62 4.17 4.08 20.79
N ALA A 63 4.92 2.98 20.65
CA ALA A 63 6.08 2.66 21.47
C ALA A 63 7.08 1.80 20.69
N LYS A 64 8.30 1.66 21.22
CA LYS A 64 9.34 0.77 20.65
C LYS A 64 8.84 -0.67 20.65
N GLN A 65 8.93 -1.32 19.48
CA GLN A 65 8.62 -2.73 19.30
C GLN A 65 9.81 -3.48 18.68
N PRO A 66 9.94 -4.80 18.90
CA PRO A 66 10.92 -5.62 18.20
C PRO A 66 10.74 -5.57 16.67
N LEU A 67 11.80 -5.88 15.93
CA LEU A 67 11.74 -6.00 14.49
C LEU A 67 10.84 -7.18 14.09
N ALA A 68 9.85 -6.95 13.24
CA ALA A 68 9.02 -8.00 12.67
C ALA A 68 9.82 -8.78 11.61
N MET A 69 9.82 -10.12 11.70
CA MET A 69 10.47 -11.04 10.77
C MET A 69 9.49 -12.17 10.41
N ILE A 70 9.41 -12.53 9.13
CA ILE A 70 8.59 -13.64 8.59
C ILE A 70 9.35 -14.43 7.53
#